data_AF-A0A8I3AWH9-F1
#
_entry.id   AF-A0A8I3AWH9-F1
#
_cell.length_a   1.000
_cell.length_b   1.000
_cell.length_c   1.000
_cell.angle_alpha   90.00
_cell.angle_beta   90.00
_cell.angle_gamma   90.00
#
_symmetry.space_group_name_H-M   'P 1'
#
loop_
_entity.id
_entity.type
_entity.pdbx_description
1 polymer ?
#
loop_
_entity_poly.entity_id
_entity_poly.type
_entity_poly.pdbx_seq_one_letter_code
_entity_poly.pdbx_strand_id
1 'polypeptide(L)'
;MTLNITVDLSKYHDGRLDEQLANSNVHVDSVILQTLHDFPRWENQGALLNYAPLGFDAIDGAYKNAATAAYYGVYHLAWQLFWSPPKLPNITIREFDDFLRPELKNKIVLTYPNDDDAVLFAFDLILQRHGIEWLDALLAQNPRWVRGTGTAVTLILTPNRTEAATFTSFTGFAPIPGSNYSFPTQTQFVSWPQTAAILKDARHPEGAKLLHSFVLSPEFQQMRGWPVRHDVPVADNFSQLPLKDIPSTNPAAFGRFMADRGRVERLRFFLEDRIGSAQGLSPLVDDF
;
A
#
# COMPACT_ATOMS: atom_id res chain seq x y z
N MET A 1 -27.10 11.86 -5.01
CA MET A 1 -26.03 11.16 -5.75
C MET A 1 -25.64 9.95 -4.92
N THR A 2 -25.52 8.77 -5.53
CA THR A 2 -25.15 7.54 -4.83
C THR A 2 -23.79 7.09 -5.36
N LEU A 3 -22.81 6.90 -4.49
CA LEU A 3 -21.50 6.38 -4.84
C LEU A 3 -21.50 4.86 -4.58
N ASN A 4 -21.32 4.06 -5.63
CA ASN A 4 -21.17 2.61 -5.49
C ASN A 4 -19.68 2.27 -5.41
N ILE A 5 -19.24 1.75 -4.26
CA ILE A 5 -17.84 1.43 -4.00
C ILE A 5 -17.70 -0.08 -3.83
N THR A 6 -16.74 -0.68 -4.52
CA THR A 6 -16.33 -2.06 -4.30
C THR A 6 -14.87 -2.09 -3.85
N VAL A 7 -14.61 -2.71 -2.71
CA VAL A 7 -13.27 -2.88 -2.14
C VAL A 7 -12.87 -4.35 -2.28
N ASP A 8 -11.68 -4.59 -2.83
CA ASP A 8 -11.06 -5.91 -3.01
C ASP A 8 -9.54 -5.70 -3.23
N LEU A 9 -8.78 -6.78 -3.34
CA LEU A 9 -7.36 -6.74 -3.68
C LEU A 9 -7.17 -6.17 -5.09
N SER A 10 -6.21 -5.26 -5.25
CA SER A 10 -5.97 -4.59 -6.54
C SER A 10 -5.69 -5.56 -7.68
N LYS A 11 -5.00 -6.68 -7.41
CA LYS A 11 -4.70 -7.76 -8.36
C LYS A 11 -5.90 -8.56 -8.87
N TYR A 12 -7.07 -8.34 -8.29
CA TYR A 12 -8.33 -8.91 -8.78
C TYR A 12 -9.18 -7.84 -9.46
N HIS A 13 -9.09 -6.58 -9.00
CA HIS A 13 -9.73 -5.46 -9.67
C HIS A 13 -9.13 -5.17 -11.04
N ASP A 14 -7.81 -5.26 -11.19
CA ASP A 14 -7.13 -5.08 -12.47
C ASP A 14 -7.59 -6.12 -13.51
N GLY A 15 -7.62 -7.41 -13.16
CA GLY A 15 -8.05 -8.49 -14.04
C GLY A 15 -9.54 -8.42 -14.39
N ARG A 16 -10.39 -8.02 -13.45
CA ARG A 16 -11.82 -7.78 -13.74
C ARG A 16 -12.03 -6.59 -14.65
N LEU A 17 -11.22 -5.53 -14.53
CA LEU A 17 -11.27 -4.42 -15.47
C LEU A 17 -10.76 -4.87 -16.85
N ASP A 18 -9.68 -5.65 -16.91
CA ASP A 18 -9.18 -6.21 -18.17
C ASP A 18 -10.24 -7.07 -18.88
N GLU A 19 -11.00 -7.87 -18.13
CA GLU A 19 -12.14 -8.62 -18.68
C GLU A 19 -13.26 -7.71 -19.21
N GLN A 20 -13.58 -6.62 -18.50
CA GLN A 20 -14.56 -5.63 -18.98
C GLN A 20 -14.11 -4.94 -20.28
N LEU A 21 -12.82 -4.59 -20.35
CA LEU A 21 -12.22 -3.96 -21.53
C LEU A 21 -12.22 -4.92 -22.73
N ALA A 22 -11.79 -6.16 -22.52
CA ALA A 22 -11.79 -7.20 -23.55
C ALA A 22 -13.19 -7.47 -24.13
N ASN A 23 -14.22 -7.38 -23.29
CA ASN A 23 -15.61 -7.59 -23.68
C ASN A 23 -16.33 -6.31 -24.13
N SER A 24 -15.65 -5.15 -24.16
CA SER A 24 -16.27 -3.84 -24.46
C SER A 24 -17.52 -3.55 -23.61
N ASN A 25 -17.48 -3.94 -22.34
CA ASN A 25 -18.60 -3.83 -21.39
C ASN A 25 -18.14 -3.20 -20.06
N VAL A 26 -17.45 -2.07 -20.17
CA VAL A 26 -17.00 -1.29 -19.01
C VAL A 26 -18.21 -0.71 -18.29
N HIS A 27 -18.28 -0.96 -16.99
CA HIS A 27 -19.33 -0.44 -16.10
C HIS A 27 -18.77 0.23 -14.84
N VAL A 28 -17.44 0.25 -14.69
CA VAL A 28 -16.72 0.98 -13.66
C VAL A 28 -16.37 2.37 -14.18
N ASP A 29 -16.66 3.41 -13.40
CA ASP A 29 -16.39 4.80 -13.78
C ASP A 29 -14.95 5.23 -13.43
N SER A 30 -14.41 4.74 -12.30
CA SER A 30 -13.11 5.10 -11.75
C SER A 30 -12.45 3.92 -11.07
N VAL A 31 -11.13 3.83 -11.18
CA VAL A 31 -10.29 2.87 -10.45
C VAL A 31 -9.25 3.61 -9.62
N ILE A 32 -9.02 3.15 -8.38
CA ILE A 32 -8.00 3.64 -7.46
C ILE A 32 -7.25 2.45 -6.87
N LEU A 33 -6.08 2.12 -7.42
CA LEU A 33 -5.42 0.83 -7.20
C LEU A 33 -3.93 0.98 -6.84
N GLN A 34 -3.41 -0.07 -6.20
CA GLN A 34 -2.00 -0.23 -5.84
C GLN A 34 -1.18 -0.83 -7.00
N THR A 35 -1.80 -1.45 -8.00
CA THR A 35 -1.11 -2.11 -9.12
C THR A 35 -0.62 -1.11 -10.18
N LEU A 36 0.31 -0.23 -9.78
CA LEU A 36 0.68 0.99 -10.49
C LEU A 36 1.06 0.80 -11.98
N HIS A 37 1.60 -0.36 -12.33
CA HIS A 37 1.97 -0.73 -13.70
C HIS A 37 0.79 -0.85 -14.69
N ASP A 38 -0.45 -1.03 -14.19
CA ASP A 38 -1.62 -1.17 -15.06
C ASP A 38 -2.05 0.15 -15.68
N PHE A 39 -1.81 1.28 -15.02
CA PHE A 39 -2.26 2.58 -15.50
C PHE A 39 -1.61 3.01 -16.82
N PRO A 40 -0.27 2.93 -17.00
CA PRO A 40 0.35 3.16 -18.30
C PRO A 40 -0.12 2.16 -19.37
N ARG A 41 -0.40 0.92 -18.98
CA ARG A 41 -0.90 -0.12 -19.88
C ARG A 41 -2.31 0.20 -20.39
N TRP A 42 -3.24 0.53 -19.49
CA TRP A 42 -4.60 0.95 -19.85
C TRP A 42 -4.61 2.24 -20.65
N GLU A 43 -3.71 3.19 -20.35
CA GLU A 43 -3.54 4.39 -21.17
C GLU A 43 -3.13 4.03 -22.61
N ASN A 44 -2.11 3.17 -22.78
CA ASN A 44 -1.65 2.72 -24.10
C ASN A 44 -2.73 1.95 -24.88
N GLN A 45 -3.66 1.31 -24.19
CA GLN A 45 -4.84 0.67 -24.77
C GLN A 45 -5.96 1.65 -25.14
N GLY A 46 -5.82 2.94 -24.78
CA GLY A 46 -6.83 3.97 -25.00
C GLY A 46 -8.05 3.83 -24.09
N ALA A 47 -7.91 3.13 -22.95
CA ALA A 47 -9.00 2.81 -22.04
C ALA A 47 -9.29 3.91 -21.00
N LEU A 48 -8.39 4.88 -20.84
CA LEU A 48 -8.48 5.93 -19.82
C LEU A 48 -8.94 7.26 -20.41
N LEU A 49 -9.74 8.00 -19.63
CA LEU A 49 -10.11 9.37 -19.92
C LEU A 49 -8.97 10.32 -19.51
N ASN A 50 -8.51 11.13 -20.46
CA ASN A 50 -7.59 12.23 -20.19
C ASN A 50 -8.32 13.34 -19.42
N TYR A 51 -8.08 13.45 -18.12
CA TYR A 51 -8.72 14.44 -17.27
C TYR A 51 -7.75 14.97 -16.23
N ALA A 52 -7.45 16.27 -16.31
CA ALA A 52 -6.71 16.98 -15.27
C ALA A 52 -7.70 17.53 -14.22
N PRO A 53 -7.82 16.92 -13.02
CA PRO A 53 -8.63 17.45 -11.93
C PRO A 53 -8.06 18.76 -11.37
N LEU A 54 -8.86 19.46 -10.57
CA LEU A 54 -8.36 20.62 -9.81
C LEU A 54 -7.17 20.20 -8.93
N GLY A 55 -6.05 20.93 -9.06
CA GLY A 55 -4.80 20.63 -8.35
C GLY A 55 -3.87 19.63 -9.05
N PHE A 56 -4.22 19.13 -10.24
CA PHE A 56 -3.38 18.19 -11.01
C PHE A 56 -1.95 18.70 -11.23
N ASP A 57 -1.78 19.98 -11.57
CA ASP A 57 -0.46 20.56 -11.83
C ASP A 57 0.47 20.46 -10.63
N ALA A 58 -0.08 20.50 -9.42
CA ALA A 58 0.66 20.42 -8.17
C ALA A 58 1.01 18.99 -7.72
N ILE A 59 0.47 17.95 -8.37
CA ILE A 59 0.89 16.57 -8.12
C ILE A 59 2.34 16.41 -8.60
N ASP A 60 3.18 15.75 -7.79
CA ASP A 60 4.57 15.45 -8.18
C ASP A 60 4.62 14.77 -9.57
N GLY A 61 5.55 15.22 -10.42
CA GLY A 61 5.70 14.70 -11.78
C GLY A 61 6.02 13.21 -11.83
N ALA A 62 6.64 12.64 -10.79
CA ALA A 62 6.91 11.22 -10.69
C ALA A 62 5.65 10.35 -10.50
N TYR A 63 4.51 10.96 -10.15
CA TYR A 63 3.28 10.25 -9.78
C TYR A 63 2.16 10.39 -10.81
N LYS A 64 2.40 11.01 -11.97
CA LYS A 64 1.38 11.28 -12.98
C LYS A 64 1.91 11.16 -14.41
N ASN A 65 1.01 10.97 -15.37
CA ASN A 65 1.32 11.29 -16.76
C ASN A 65 0.97 12.77 -17.02
N ALA A 66 1.97 13.64 -17.03
CA ALA A 66 1.77 15.07 -17.23
C ALA A 66 1.30 15.46 -18.64
N ALA A 67 1.52 14.60 -19.64
CA ALA A 67 1.16 14.91 -21.02
C ALA A 67 -0.33 14.72 -21.31
N THR A 68 -0.96 13.76 -20.64
CA THR A 68 -2.34 13.32 -20.92
C THR A 68 -3.28 13.49 -19.74
N ALA A 69 -2.76 13.51 -18.51
CA ALA A 69 -3.55 13.37 -17.29
C ALA A 69 -4.47 12.11 -17.30
N ALA A 70 -4.02 11.03 -17.96
CA ALA A 70 -4.77 9.77 -17.99
C ALA A 70 -4.83 9.06 -16.62
N TYR A 71 -3.79 9.23 -15.81
CA TYR A 71 -3.70 8.71 -14.45
C TYR A 71 -2.79 9.57 -13.58
N TYR A 72 -2.99 9.48 -12.26
CA TYR A 72 -2.22 10.24 -11.28
C TYR A 72 -2.35 9.65 -9.87
N GLY A 73 -1.32 9.88 -9.05
CA GLY A 73 -1.36 9.64 -7.61
C GLY A 73 -2.43 10.50 -6.96
N VAL A 74 -3.17 9.94 -6.00
CA VAL A 74 -4.25 10.63 -5.27
C VAL A 74 -4.02 10.74 -3.78
N TYR A 75 -3.22 9.87 -3.16
CA TYR A 75 -2.73 10.00 -1.79
C TYR A 75 -1.60 9.00 -1.55
N HIS A 76 -0.73 9.26 -0.57
CA HIS A 76 0.30 8.30 -0.21
C HIS A 76 -0.21 7.26 0.78
N LEU A 77 0.25 6.03 0.59
CA LEU A 77 0.19 4.95 1.57
C LEU A 77 1.62 4.50 1.88
N ALA A 78 1.80 3.81 3.01
CA ALA A 78 3.10 3.28 3.42
C ALA A 78 2.93 2.10 4.37
N TRP A 79 3.94 1.24 4.46
CA TRP A 79 3.99 0.24 5.53
C TRP A 79 4.66 0.79 6.78
N GLN A 80 4.03 0.52 7.92
CA GLN A 80 4.46 0.94 9.25
C GLN A 80 5.07 -0.22 10.00
N LEU A 81 6.05 0.06 10.86
CA LEU A 81 6.44 -0.87 11.93
C LEU A 81 5.40 -0.69 13.04
N PHE A 82 4.44 -1.60 13.14
CA PHE A 82 3.29 -1.49 14.03
C PHE A 82 3.34 -2.55 15.13
N TRP A 83 3.05 -2.18 16.37
CA TRP A 83 3.03 -3.12 17.48
C TRP A 83 2.07 -2.73 18.61
N SER A 84 1.78 -3.68 19.49
CA SER A 84 0.98 -3.50 20.70
C SER A 84 1.86 -3.43 21.95
N PRO A 85 2.08 -2.24 22.56
CA PRO A 85 2.81 -2.12 23.82
C PRO A 85 2.25 -2.96 24.98
N PRO A 86 0.91 -3.13 25.14
CA PRO A 86 0.38 -4.07 26.14
C PRO A 86 0.86 -5.52 25.98
N LYS A 87 1.09 -5.99 24.75
CA LYS A 87 1.56 -7.36 24.45
C LYS A 87 3.09 -7.49 24.39
N LEU A 88 3.78 -6.36 24.23
CA LEU A 88 5.23 -6.22 24.15
C LEU A 88 5.70 -5.08 25.06
N PRO A 89 5.56 -5.24 26.40
CA PRO A 89 5.97 -4.20 27.34
C PRO A 89 7.47 -3.94 27.22
N ASN A 90 7.86 -2.66 27.31
CA ASN A 90 9.24 -2.18 27.18
C ASN A 90 9.90 -2.41 25.81
N ILE A 91 9.15 -2.85 24.80
CA ILE A 91 9.64 -2.93 23.42
C ILE A 91 9.24 -1.66 22.67
N THR A 92 10.22 -1.10 21.97
CA THR A 92 10.02 -0.11 20.92
C THR A 92 10.67 -0.65 19.66
N ILE A 93 9.90 -0.69 18.58
CA ILE A 93 10.36 -1.12 17.26
C ILE A 93 10.69 0.14 16.45
N ARG A 94 11.92 0.23 15.95
CA ARG A 94 12.41 1.35 15.13
C ARG A 94 13.05 0.89 13.83
N GLU A 95 13.58 -0.32 13.76
CA GLU A 95 14.15 -0.89 12.55
C GLU A 95 13.68 -2.34 12.35
N PHE A 96 13.92 -2.89 11.16
CA PHE A 96 13.54 -4.26 10.85
C PHE A 96 14.26 -5.30 11.72
N ASP A 97 15.48 -5.04 12.18
CA ASP A 97 16.21 -5.92 13.11
C ASP A 97 15.54 -6.04 14.47
N ASP A 98 14.71 -5.08 14.87
CA ASP A 98 13.96 -5.16 16.13
C ASP A 98 12.92 -6.29 16.09
N PHE A 99 12.50 -6.73 14.89
CA PHE A 99 11.66 -7.92 14.73
C PHE A 99 12.39 -9.22 15.06
N LEU A 100 13.72 -9.21 15.14
CA LEU A 100 14.53 -10.38 15.46
C LEU A 100 14.79 -10.55 16.98
N ARG A 101 14.30 -9.64 17.82
CA ARG A 101 14.45 -9.74 19.27
C ARG A 101 13.70 -10.96 19.82
N PRO A 102 14.27 -11.73 20.76
CA PRO A 102 13.65 -12.96 21.27
C PRO A 102 12.23 -12.79 21.82
N GLU A 103 11.90 -11.60 22.34
CA GLU A 103 10.58 -11.25 22.88
C GLU A 103 9.47 -11.28 21.83
N LEU A 104 9.82 -11.19 20.54
CA LEU A 104 8.88 -11.23 19.41
C LEU A 104 8.67 -12.63 18.83
N LYS A 105 9.40 -13.65 19.30
CA LYS A 105 9.23 -15.04 18.88
C LYS A 105 7.76 -15.48 19.05
N ASN A 106 7.15 -16.02 18.00
CA ASN A 106 5.73 -16.42 17.90
C ASN A 106 4.71 -15.27 18.11
N LYS A 107 5.14 -14.00 18.06
CA LYS A 107 4.26 -12.82 18.23
C LYS A 107 4.18 -11.94 16.98
N ILE A 108 4.88 -12.28 15.91
CA ILE A 108 4.86 -11.51 14.67
C ILE A 108 3.73 -12.05 13.79
N VAL A 109 2.97 -11.15 13.18
CA VAL A 109 2.01 -11.48 12.13
C VAL A 109 2.31 -10.67 10.87
N LEU A 110 2.45 -11.33 9.74
CA LEU A 110 2.81 -10.72 8.47
C LEU A 110 1.83 -11.13 7.39
N THR A 111 1.53 -10.20 6.50
CA THR A 111 0.80 -10.50 5.28
C THR A 111 1.71 -11.26 4.32
N TYR A 112 1.17 -12.24 3.61
CA TYR A 112 1.91 -13.00 2.60
C TYR A 112 2.49 -12.06 1.51
N PRO A 113 3.83 -11.97 1.34
CA PRO A 113 4.43 -11.20 0.25
C PRO A 113 4.14 -11.78 -1.13
N ASN A 114 3.74 -13.05 -1.23
CA ASN A 114 3.25 -13.65 -2.47
C ASN A 114 1.74 -13.41 -2.72
N ASP A 115 1.02 -12.75 -1.82
CA ASP A 115 -0.38 -12.35 -2.01
C ASP A 115 -0.54 -10.84 -2.27
N ASP A 116 0.42 -9.98 -1.89
CA ASP A 116 0.40 -8.52 -2.05
C ASP A 116 1.76 -7.95 -2.51
N ASP A 117 1.81 -7.28 -3.67
CA ASP A 117 3.07 -6.80 -4.26
C ASP A 117 3.70 -5.60 -3.53
N ALA A 118 2.95 -4.80 -2.78
CA ALA A 118 3.57 -3.76 -1.95
C ALA A 118 4.21 -4.39 -0.71
N VAL A 119 3.63 -5.47 -0.16
CA VAL A 119 4.28 -6.28 0.87
C VAL A 119 5.52 -6.96 0.31
N LEU A 120 5.44 -7.52 -0.90
CA LEU A 120 6.59 -8.07 -1.62
C LEU A 120 7.74 -7.05 -1.76
N PHE A 121 7.40 -5.79 -2.10
CA PHE A 121 8.37 -4.71 -2.21
C PHE A 121 9.01 -4.36 -0.86
N ALA A 122 8.32 -4.55 0.26
CA ALA A 122 8.93 -4.40 1.58
C ALA A 122 10.07 -5.40 1.77
N PHE A 123 9.83 -6.68 1.43
CA PHE A 123 10.88 -7.70 1.48
C PHE A 123 12.01 -7.42 0.48
N ASP A 124 11.72 -6.91 -0.72
CA ASP A 124 12.75 -6.48 -1.68
C ASP A 124 13.71 -5.45 -1.08
N LEU A 125 13.17 -4.42 -0.41
CA LEU A 125 13.96 -3.36 0.23
C LEU A 125 14.74 -3.87 1.44
N ILE A 126 14.13 -4.71 2.27
CA ILE A 126 14.78 -5.27 3.46
C ILE A 126 15.93 -6.20 3.04
N LEU A 127 15.69 -7.10 2.09
CA LEU A 127 16.72 -8.04 1.60
C LEU A 127 17.90 -7.33 0.94
N GLN A 128 17.66 -6.23 0.23
CA GLN A 128 18.75 -5.41 -0.34
C GLN A 128 19.67 -4.82 0.73
N ARG A 129 19.14 -4.51 1.92
CA ARG A 129 19.90 -3.92 3.02
C ARG A 129 20.53 -4.96 3.94
N HIS A 130 19.77 -6.00 4.26
CA HIS A 130 20.08 -6.92 5.36
C HIS A 130 20.49 -8.33 4.90
N GLY A 131 20.31 -8.65 3.63
CA GLY A 131 20.64 -9.97 3.09
C GLY A 131 19.63 -11.06 3.46
N ILE A 132 19.92 -12.27 2.99
CA ILE A 132 19.06 -13.44 3.20
C ILE A 132 19.11 -13.94 4.65
N GLU A 133 20.22 -13.68 5.35
CA GLU A 133 20.42 -14.08 6.75
C GLU A 133 19.38 -13.43 7.67
N TRP A 134 18.96 -12.20 7.35
CA TRP A 134 17.87 -11.54 8.06
C TRP A 134 16.54 -12.23 7.83
N LEU A 135 16.26 -12.69 6.60
CA LEU A 135 15.04 -13.44 6.30
C LEU A 135 15.04 -14.78 7.06
N ASP A 136 16.16 -15.49 7.07
CA ASP A 136 16.28 -16.74 7.82
C ASP A 136 16.05 -16.51 9.33
N ALA A 137 16.60 -15.43 9.89
CA ALA A 137 16.36 -15.04 11.27
C ALA A 137 14.89 -14.65 11.52
N LEU A 138 14.23 -13.94 10.59
CA LEU A 138 12.81 -13.62 10.69
C LEU A 138 11.96 -14.89 10.66
N LEU A 139 12.25 -15.84 9.75
CA LEU A 139 11.54 -17.11 9.69
C LEU A 139 11.75 -17.92 10.97
N ALA A 140 12.96 -17.84 11.55
CA ALA A 140 13.24 -18.39 12.86
C ALA A 140 12.46 -17.69 13.99
N GLN A 141 11.80 -16.54 13.77
CA GLN A 141 10.84 -15.97 14.73
C GLN A 141 9.45 -16.62 14.67
N ASN A 142 9.22 -17.51 13.71
CA ASN A 142 7.95 -18.20 13.48
C ASN A 142 6.76 -17.22 13.37
N PRO A 143 6.81 -16.29 12.40
CA PRO A 143 5.71 -15.36 12.17
C PRO A 143 4.45 -16.12 11.71
N ARG A 144 3.29 -15.63 12.12
CA ARG A 144 2.02 -16.05 11.54
C ARG A 144 1.82 -15.34 10.21
N TRP A 145 1.63 -16.10 9.14
CA TRP A 145 1.30 -15.56 7.83
C TRP A 145 -0.22 -15.47 7.63
N VAL A 146 -0.69 -14.34 7.11
CA VAL A 146 -2.10 -14.10 6.82
C VAL A 146 -2.29 -13.47 5.44
N ARG A 147 -3.49 -13.61 4.87
CA ARG A 147 -3.91 -12.81 3.71
C ARG A 147 -4.51 -11.50 4.21
N GLY A 148 -4.33 -10.43 3.44
CA GLY A 148 -4.80 -9.08 3.79
C GLY A 148 -3.91 -8.34 4.79
N THR A 149 -3.66 -7.07 4.50
CA THR A 149 -2.86 -6.18 5.35
C THR A 149 -3.64 -5.64 6.55
N GLY A 150 -4.98 -5.61 6.47
CA GLY A 150 -5.85 -5.27 7.60
C GLY A 150 -5.93 -6.37 8.67
N THR A 151 -6.00 -7.64 8.25
CA THR A 151 -6.11 -8.81 9.14
C THR A 151 -4.98 -8.86 10.17
N ALA A 152 -3.75 -8.53 9.77
CA ALA A 152 -2.61 -8.47 10.69
C ALA A 152 -2.83 -7.46 11.83
N VAL A 153 -3.38 -6.29 11.53
CA VAL A 153 -3.70 -5.26 12.52
C VAL A 153 -4.81 -5.74 13.46
N THR A 154 -5.87 -6.33 12.92
CA THR A 154 -6.98 -6.87 13.71
C THR A 154 -6.50 -7.91 14.73
N LEU A 155 -5.62 -8.82 14.31
CA LEU A 155 -5.03 -9.83 15.20
C LEU A 155 -4.17 -9.20 16.30
N ILE A 156 -3.38 -8.16 15.98
CA ILE A 156 -2.56 -7.44 16.96
C ILE A 156 -3.43 -6.73 18.01
N LEU A 157 -4.54 -6.13 17.60
CA LEU A 157 -5.41 -5.36 18.49
C LEU A 157 -6.38 -6.24 19.31
N THR A 158 -6.60 -7.48 18.89
CA THR A 158 -7.49 -8.41 19.62
C THR A 158 -6.83 -8.83 20.95
N PRO A 159 -7.45 -8.59 22.13
CA PRO A 159 -6.81 -8.81 23.44
C PRO A 159 -6.34 -10.25 23.70
N ASN A 160 -7.11 -11.25 23.26
CA ASN A 160 -6.86 -12.68 23.54
C ASN A 160 -6.02 -13.38 22.45
N ARG A 161 -5.22 -12.61 21.70
CA ARG A 161 -4.35 -13.08 20.62
C ARG A 161 -2.89 -12.80 20.96
N THR A 162 -1.99 -13.70 20.58
CA THR A 162 -0.55 -13.59 20.91
C THR A 162 0.19 -12.67 19.94
N GLU A 163 -0.33 -12.50 18.73
CA GLU A 163 0.17 -11.60 17.71
C GLU A 163 0.23 -10.16 18.26
N ALA A 164 1.36 -9.51 18.07
CA ALA A 164 1.69 -8.26 18.72
C ALA A 164 2.48 -7.27 17.85
N ALA A 165 3.04 -7.69 16.72
CA ALA A 165 3.80 -6.81 15.83
C ALA A 165 3.68 -7.21 14.34
N THR A 166 3.76 -6.22 13.46
CA THR A 166 3.80 -6.38 12.00
C THR A 166 4.59 -5.24 11.34
N PHE A 167 5.15 -5.49 10.17
CA PHE A 167 5.70 -4.45 9.29
C PHE A 167 5.05 -4.43 7.90
N THR A 168 3.91 -5.12 7.73
CA THR A 168 3.23 -5.32 6.44
C THR A 168 1.84 -4.70 6.41
N SER A 169 1.61 -3.67 7.23
CA SER A 169 0.30 -3.04 7.39
C SER A 169 0.41 -1.53 7.47
N PHE A 170 -0.71 -0.87 7.18
CA PHE A 170 -0.89 0.56 7.36
C PHE A 170 -2.19 0.83 8.11
N THR A 171 -2.11 1.60 9.18
CA THR A 171 -3.29 1.96 9.99
C THR A 171 -3.72 3.42 9.83
N GLY A 172 -3.10 4.15 8.90
CA GLY A 172 -3.18 5.61 8.90
C GLY A 172 -2.30 6.22 9.99
N PHE A 173 -2.45 7.52 10.21
CA PHE A 173 -1.62 8.28 11.15
C PHE A 173 -2.34 8.61 12.47
N ALA A 174 -3.65 8.44 12.51
CA ALA A 174 -4.44 8.63 13.72
C ALA A 174 -4.00 7.64 14.81
N PRO A 175 -3.82 8.08 16.07
CA PRO A 175 -3.49 7.16 17.16
C PRO A 175 -4.56 6.08 17.34
N ILE A 176 -4.14 4.83 17.48
CA ILE A 176 -5.01 3.71 17.82
C ILE A 176 -4.69 3.27 19.25
N PRO A 177 -5.67 3.28 20.18
CA PRO A 177 -5.46 2.88 21.57
C PRO A 177 -4.83 1.48 21.69
N GLY A 178 -3.82 1.35 22.55
CA GLY A 178 -3.13 0.07 22.78
C GLY A 178 -2.16 -0.35 21.68
N SER A 179 -1.81 0.56 20.76
CA SER A 179 -0.82 0.33 19.72
C SER A 179 0.13 1.52 19.56
N ASN A 180 1.28 1.23 18.99
CA ASN A 180 2.26 2.21 18.53
C ASN A 180 2.67 1.85 17.10
N TYR A 181 3.15 2.87 16.37
CA TYR A 181 3.82 2.66 15.10
C TYR A 181 5.06 3.55 14.98
N SER A 182 5.96 3.16 14.10
CA SER A 182 7.11 3.95 13.67
C SER A 182 7.44 3.69 12.20
N PHE A 183 8.39 4.46 11.67
CA PHE A 183 9.01 4.21 10.37
C PHE A 183 10.52 4.02 10.58
N PRO A 184 11.16 3.09 9.84
CA PRO A 184 12.61 2.94 9.89
C PRO A 184 13.30 4.17 9.33
N THR A 185 14.51 4.42 9.81
CA THR A 185 15.34 5.57 9.46
C THR A 185 16.59 5.16 8.67
N GLN A 186 17.03 3.91 8.82
CA GLN A 186 18.20 3.36 8.13
C GLN A 186 17.81 2.49 6.95
N THR A 187 16.87 1.57 7.16
CA THR A 187 16.36 0.72 6.07
C THR A 187 15.23 1.44 5.34
N GLN A 188 15.16 1.27 4.02
CA GLN A 188 14.06 1.83 3.25
C GLN A 188 12.74 1.17 3.63
N PHE A 189 11.69 1.96 3.91
CA PHE A 189 10.32 1.46 4.01
C PHE A 189 9.53 1.76 2.74
N VAL A 190 8.48 0.96 2.53
CA VAL A 190 7.57 1.12 1.40
C VAL A 190 6.68 2.33 1.63
N SER A 191 6.68 3.24 0.67
CA SER A 191 5.60 4.19 0.45
C SER A 191 5.26 4.24 -1.03
N TRP A 192 4.05 4.65 -1.38
CA TRP A 192 3.66 4.83 -2.77
C TRP A 192 2.48 5.79 -2.90
N PRO A 193 2.34 6.47 -4.05
CA PRO A 193 1.11 7.16 -4.41
C PRO A 193 0.07 6.13 -4.87
N GLN A 194 -0.99 5.93 -4.10
CA GLN A 194 -2.15 5.19 -4.60
C GLN A 194 -2.64 5.92 -5.85
N THR A 195 -2.74 5.20 -6.97
CA THR A 195 -2.96 5.83 -8.29
C THR A 195 -4.40 5.65 -8.72
N ALA A 196 -4.95 6.67 -9.37
CA ALA A 196 -6.31 6.69 -9.86
C ALA A 196 -6.38 7.03 -11.34
N ALA A 197 -7.43 6.55 -12.00
CA ALA A 197 -7.82 6.93 -13.35
C ALA A 197 -9.33 6.83 -13.54
N ILE A 198 -9.84 7.61 -14.50
CA ILE A 198 -11.24 7.56 -14.94
C ILE A 198 -11.28 6.74 -16.24
N LEU A 199 -12.25 5.82 -16.36
CA LEU A 199 -12.39 5.03 -17.58
C LEU A 199 -12.96 5.90 -18.70
N LYS A 200 -12.47 5.71 -19.93
CA LYS A 200 -12.90 6.47 -21.11
C LYS A 200 -14.40 6.33 -21.37
N ASP A 201 -14.92 5.12 -21.20
CA ASP A 201 -16.33 4.77 -21.39
C ASP A 201 -17.11 4.73 -20.07
N ALA A 202 -16.66 5.49 -19.06
CA ALA A 202 -17.39 5.66 -17.80
C ALA A 202 -18.84 6.12 -18.08
N ARG A 203 -19.81 5.50 -17.39
CA ARG A 203 -21.24 5.84 -17.51
C ARG A 203 -21.57 7.17 -16.82
N HIS A 204 -20.79 7.54 -15.80
CA HIS A 204 -20.97 8.74 -14.99
C HIS A 204 -19.69 9.59 -14.94
N PRO A 205 -19.19 10.09 -16.09
CA PRO A 205 -17.88 10.74 -16.15
C PRO A 205 -17.80 11.99 -15.26
N GLU A 206 -18.87 12.78 -15.15
CA GLU A 206 -18.88 13.97 -14.27
C GLU A 206 -18.84 13.59 -12.78
N GLY A 207 -19.44 12.46 -12.39
CA GLY A 207 -19.34 11.93 -11.03
C GLY A 207 -17.92 11.46 -10.70
N ALA A 208 -17.26 10.80 -11.65
CA ALA A 208 -15.87 10.39 -11.52
C ALA A 208 -14.91 11.61 -11.45
N LYS A 209 -15.13 12.63 -12.29
CA LYS A 209 -14.38 13.90 -12.24
C LYS A 209 -14.52 14.60 -10.89
N LEU A 210 -15.74 14.65 -10.36
CA LEU A 210 -16.01 15.20 -9.03
C LEU A 210 -15.28 14.41 -7.93
N LEU A 211 -15.35 13.07 -7.97
CA LEU A 211 -14.61 12.22 -7.04
C LEU A 211 -13.11 12.55 -7.07
N HIS A 212 -12.50 12.58 -8.25
CA HIS A 212 -11.06 12.81 -8.38
C HIS A 212 -10.66 14.22 -7.92
N SER A 213 -11.46 15.24 -8.21
CA SER A 213 -11.25 16.60 -7.70
C SER A 213 -11.42 16.68 -6.18
N PHE A 214 -12.36 15.92 -5.61
CA PHE A 214 -12.55 15.82 -4.15
C PHE A 214 -11.37 15.14 -3.47
N VAL A 215 -10.89 13.99 -3.98
CA VAL A 215 -9.74 13.29 -3.38
C VAL A 215 -8.46 14.14 -3.41
N LEU A 216 -8.34 15.02 -4.40
CA LEU A 216 -7.22 15.96 -4.53
C LEU A 216 -7.44 17.32 -3.86
N SER A 217 -8.58 17.54 -3.20
CA SER A 217 -8.81 18.79 -2.47
C SER A 217 -7.81 18.92 -1.31
N PRO A 218 -7.36 20.14 -0.96
CA PRO A 218 -6.44 20.34 0.16
C PRO A 218 -6.91 19.69 1.46
N GLU A 219 -8.22 19.76 1.74
CA GLU A 219 -8.85 19.19 2.94
C GLU A 219 -8.74 17.67 2.97
N PHE A 220 -9.03 17.00 1.84
CA PHE A 220 -8.90 15.55 1.75
C PHE A 220 -7.43 15.12 1.86
N GLN A 221 -6.53 15.83 1.17
CA GLN A 221 -5.09 15.57 1.20
C GLN A 221 -4.53 15.64 2.63
N GLN A 222 -4.86 16.70 3.37
CA GLN A 222 -4.42 16.88 4.76
C GLN A 222 -5.05 15.86 5.72
N MET A 223 -6.34 15.55 5.54
CA MET A 223 -7.01 14.53 6.34
C MET A 223 -6.38 13.14 6.15
N ARG A 224 -5.95 12.82 4.91
CA ARG A 224 -5.44 11.48 4.58
C ARG A 224 -4.03 11.20 5.12
N GLY A 225 -3.21 12.23 5.35
CA GLY A 225 -1.84 12.12 5.84
C GLY A 225 -0.85 12.87 4.94
N TRP A 226 0.07 12.17 4.29
CA TRP A 226 1.01 12.76 3.34
C TRP A 226 0.33 13.13 2.00
N PRO A 227 0.27 14.43 1.63
CA PRO A 227 -0.28 14.85 0.35
C PRO A 227 0.56 14.35 -0.83
N VAL A 228 -0.07 14.11 -1.98
CA VAL A 228 0.62 13.93 -3.28
C VAL A 228 0.90 15.26 -3.97
N ARG A 229 0.22 16.32 -3.51
CA ARG A 229 0.35 17.68 -4.02
C ARG A 229 1.43 18.46 -3.27
N HIS A 230 2.37 19.07 -3.99
CA HIS A 230 3.47 19.83 -3.38
C HIS A 230 3.03 21.19 -2.82
N ASP A 231 1.87 21.70 -3.23
CA ASP A 231 1.30 22.97 -2.76
C ASP A 231 0.42 22.81 -1.51
N VAL A 232 0.16 21.57 -1.07
CA VAL A 232 -0.58 21.26 0.15
C VAL A 232 0.42 20.83 1.22
N PRO A 233 0.58 21.59 2.33
CA PRO A 233 1.40 21.15 3.44
C PRO A 233 0.73 19.97 4.16
N VAL A 234 1.53 19.15 4.86
CA VAL A 234 0.99 18.24 5.89
C VAL A 234 0.21 19.04 6.94
N ALA A 235 -0.77 18.42 7.60
CA ALA A 235 -1.52 19.09 8.66
C ALA A 235 -0.61 19.55 9.82
N ASP A 236 -0.94 20.66 10.47
CA ASP A 236 -0.09 21.24 11.53
C ASP A 236 0.15 20.27 12.72
N ASN A 237 -0.81 19.39 13.00
CA ASN A 237 -0.73 18.38 14.05
C ASN A 237 -0.24 17.01 13.56
N PHE A 238 0.29 16.94 12.33
CA PHE A 238 0.78 15.71 11.74
C PHE A 238 2.09 15.27 12.39
N SER A 239 2.17 14.01 12.81
CA SER A 239 3.27 13.49 13.64
C SER A 239 4.55 13.15 12.88
N GLN A 240 4.52 13.21 11.54
CA GLN A 240 5.65 12.83 10.69
C GLN A 240 6.17 14.04 9.90
N LEU A 241 7.44 13.97 9.50
CA LEU A 241 7.99 14.91 8.53
C LEU A 241 7.20 14.82 7.20
N PRO A 242 7.18 15.88 6.38
CA PRO A 242 6.73 15.76 5.00
C PRO A 242 7.47 14.62 4.30
N LEU A 243 6.78 13.82 3.49
CA LEU A 243 7.34 12.58 2.92
C LEU A 243 8.62 12.83 2.10
N LYS A 244 8.69 13.96 1.40
CA LYS A 244 9.88 14.40 0.63
C LYS A 244 11.14 14.60 1.48
N ASP A 245 10.97 14.84 2.78
CA ASP A 245 12.05 15.11 3.74
C ASP A 245 12.46 13.83 4.51
N ILE A 246 11.83 12.68 4.22
CA ILE A 246 12.15 11.38 4.84
C ILE A 246 13.08 10.58 3.92
N PRO A 247 14.38 10.44 4.26
CA PRO A 247 15.35 9.80 3.37
C PRO A 247 15.19 8.28 3.29
N SER A 248 14.51 7.66 4.26
CA SER A 248 14.28 6.21 4.34
C SER A 248 13.09 5.72 3.51
N THR A 249 12.62 6.49 2.52
CA THR A 249 11.65 6.01 1.54
C THR A 249 11.78 6.72 0.20
N ASN A 250 11.29 6.08 -0.86
CA ASN A 250 11.18 6.65 -2.19
C ASN A 250 9.84 6.22 -2.81
N PRO A 251 8.80 7.06 -2.78
CA PRO A 251 7.46 6.63 -3.21
C PRO A 251 7.39 6.24 -4.69
N ALA A 252 8.23 6.84 -5.54
CA ALA A 252 8.31 6.51 -6.95
C ALA A 252 8.98 5.14 -7.22
N ALA A 253 9.71 4.59 -6.24
CA ALA A 253 10.41 3.31 -6.40
C ALA A 253 9.44 2.13 -6.55
N PHE A 254 8.29 2.17 -5.88
CA PHE A 254 7.31 1.10 -5.99
C PHE A 254 6.73 1.00 -7.41
N GLY A 255 6.43 2.12 -8.06
CA GLY A 255 5.98 2.12 -9.47
C GLY A 255 7.01 1.50 -10.42
N ARG A 256 8.31 1.78 -10.21
CA ARG A 256 9.39 1.16 -10.99
C ARG A 256 9.53 -0.33 -10.73
N PHE A 257 9.42 -0.76 -9.47
CA PHE A 257 9.39 -2.17 -9.11
C PHE A 257 8.22 -2.89 -9.78
N MET A 258 7.02 -2.32 -9.69
CA MET A 258 5.80 -2.87 -10.29
C MET A 258 5.87 -2.97 -11.82
N ALA A 259 6.57 -2.05 -12.50
CA ALA A 259 6.75 -2.10 -13.94
C ALA A 259 7.65 -3.27 -14.40
N ASP A 260 8.58 -3.74 -13.58
CA ASP A 260 9.42 -4.90 -13.89
C ASP A 260 8.76 -6.20 -13.39
N ARG A 261 7.78 -6.69 -14.15
CA ARG A 261 7.01 -7.90 -13.78
C ARG A 261 7.88 -9.16 -13.65
N GLY A 262 8.98 -9.24 -14.40
CA GLY A 262 9.92 -10.35 -14.29
C GLY A 262 10.65 -10.34 -12.95
N ARG A 263 11.09 -9.17 -12.47
CA ARG A 263 11.69 -9.05 -11.13
C ARG A 263 10.69 -9.37 -10.03
N VAL A 264 9.46 -8.82 -10.13
CA VAL A 264 8.39 -9.08 -9.18
C VAL A 264 8.11 -10.58 -9.07
N GLU A 265 7.96 -11.27 -10.20
CA GLU A 265 7.70 -12.71 -10.25
C GLU A 265 8.82 -13.53 -9.61
N ARG A 266 10.09 -13.26 -9.97
CA ARG A 266 11.24 -13.99 -9.40
C ARG A 266 11.31 -13.83 -7.88
N LEU A 267 11.12 -12.62 -7.37
CA LEU A 267 11.11 -12.39 -5.92
C LEU A 267 9.92 -13.08 -5.25
N ARG A 268 8.74 -13.04 -5.88
CA ARG A 268 7.54 -13.73 -5.39
C ARG A 268 7.81 -15.22 -5.18
N PHE A 269 8.33 -15.90 -6.20
CA PHE A 269 8.61 -17.33 -6.11
C PHE A 269 9.78 -17.65 -5.18
N PHE A 270 10.79 -16.78 -5.10
CA PHE A 270 11.87 -16.92 -4.12
C PHE A 270 11.36 -16.92 -2.66
N LEU A 271 10.41 -16.04 -2.34
CA LEU A 271 9.81 -16.01 -1.01
C LEU A 271 8.80 -17.15 -0.81
N GLU A 272 7.99 -17.46 -1.81
CA GLU A 272 7.01 -18.56 -1.76
C GLU A 272 7.67 -19.91 -1.49
N ASP A 273 8.83 -20.21 -2.09
CA ASP A 273 9.62 -21.42 -1.83
C ASP A 273 9.99 -21.58 -0.34
N ARG A 274 10.08 -20.47 0.41
CA ARG A 274 10.46 -20.46 1.83
C ARG A 274 9.27 -20.41 2.79
N ILE A 275 8.17 -19.76 2.39
CA ILE A 275 7.02 -19.50 3.28
C ILE A 275 5.77 -20.28 2.89
N GLY A 276 5.79 -20.96 1.74
CA GLY A 276 4.65 -21.62 1.14
C GLY A 276 3.75 -20.68 0.34
N SER A 277 2.80 -21.28 -0.39
CA SER A 277 1.74 -20.52 -1.07
C SER A 277 0.82 -19.85 -0.05
N ALA A 278 0.27 -18.69 -0.40
CA ALA A 278 -0.62 -17.95 0.49
C ALA A 278 -1.85 -18.79 0.90
N GLN A 279 -2.03 -18.99 2.21
CA GLN A 279 -3.11 -19.79 2.80
C GLN A 279 -4.17 -18.92 3.48
N GLY A 280 -5.40 -19.42 3.54
CA GLY A 280 -6.52 -18.79 4.26
C GLY A 280 -7.55 -18.15 3.33
N LEU A 281 -8.65 -17.70 3.95
CA LEU A 281 -9.74 -17.02 3.24
C LEU A 281 -9.27 -15.68 2.67
N SER A 282 -10.04 -15.17 1.72
CA SER A 282 -9.89 -13.77 1.30
C SER A 282 -10.12 -12.85 2.51
N PRO A 283 -9.34 -11.76 2.66
CA PRO A 283 -9.54 -10.78 3.74
C PRO A 283 -10.87 -9.99 3.62
N LEU A 284 -11.69 -10.28 2.61
CA LEU A 284 -13.05 -9.76 2.51
C LEU A 284 -14.08 -10.58 3.29
N VAL A 285 -13.72 -11.82 3.66
CA VAL A 285 -14.62 -12.80 4.28
C VAL A 285 -13.91 -13.63 5.35
N ASP A 286 -12.73 -13.21 5.80
CA ASP A 286 -12.08 -13.83 6.94
C ASP A 286 -12.81 -13.45 8.24
N ASP A 287 -12.76 -14.34 9.23
CA ASP A 287 -13.50 -14.17 10.50
C ASP A 287 -12.81 -13.18 11.47
N PHE A 288 -12.02 -12.22 10.95
CA PHE A 288 -11.18 -11.32 11.74
C PHE A 288 -11.59 -9.85 11.58
#